data_AF-A0A2X3K5H4-F1
#
_entry.id   AF-A0A2X3K5H4-F1
#
_cell.length_a   1.000
_cell.length_b   1.000
_cell.length_c   1.000
_cell.angle_alpha   90.00
_cell.angle_beta   90.00
_cell.angle_gamma   90.00
#
_symmetry.space_group_name_H-M   'P 1'
#
loop_
_entity.id
_entity.type
_entity.pdbx_description
1 polymer ?
#
loop_
_entity_poly.entity_id
_entity_poly.type
_entity_poly.pdbx_seq_one_letter_code
_entity_poly.pdbx_strand_id
1 'polypeptide(L)'
;MSNLCSEILQVNSASEYDENLDYARTGHDISCNLGSLNIAHTMDSPNFARTVETAVRGLTAVSDMSHIRSVPSIEAGNAASHAIGLGQMNLHGYLAREGIAYGSPEALDFTNLYFYTITWHALRTSMLLARERGETFAGFKQSRYASGEYFSQYLQGNWQPKTAKVGELFAAAVLRYLPVRCGRNCATT
;
A
#
# COMPACT_ATOMS: atom_id res chain seq x y z
N MET A 1 18.85 3.65 4.00
CA MET A 1 19.10 3.97 2.56
C MET A 1 17.78 4.06 1.83
N SER A 2 17.77 4.52 0.57
CA SER A 2 16.60 4.50 -0.33
C SER A 2 17.05 4.01 -1.72
N ASN A 3 16.13 3.87 -2.67
CA ASN A 3 16.45 3.57 -4.07
C ASN A 3 16.89 4.84 -4.84
N LEU A 4 17.18 4.66 -6.13
CA LEU A 4 17.61 5.71 -7.05
C LEU A 4 16.59 6.85 -7.20
N CYS A 5 15.29 6.55 -7.14
CA CYS A 5 14.22 7.55 -7.28
C CYS A 5 13.71 8.07 -5.91
N SER A 6 14.36 7.66 -4.82
CA SER A 6 14.14 8.10 -3.43
C SER A 6 12.81 7.72 -2.75
N GLU A 7 11.97 6.90 -3.37
CA GLU A 7 10.65 6.51 -2.90
C GLU A 7 10.60 5.21 -2.08
N ILE A 8 11.63 4.37 -2.15
CA ILE A 8 11.63 3.06 -1.48
C ILE A 8 12.26 3.14 -0.10
N LEU A 9 11.44 2.91 0.92
CA LEU A 9 11.83 2.94 2.32
C LEU A 9 11.42 1.61 2.98
N GLN A 10 12.38 0.70 3.10
CA GLN A 10 12.21 -0.60 3.74
C GLN A 10 13.41 -0.91 4.64
N VAL A 11 13.23 -1.86 5.56
CA VAL A 11 14.32 -2.38 6.39
C VAL A 11 15.20 -3.32 5.58
N ASN A 12 16.49 -3.41 5.92
CA ASN A 12 17.43 -4.37 5.37
C ASN A 12 18.27 -5.00 6.49
N SER A 13 18.95 -6.10 6.18
CA SER A 13 19.89 -6.73 7.11
C SER A 13 21.15 -7.21 6.39
N ALA A 14 22.31 -7.03 7.02
CA ALA A 14 23.59 -7.34 6.42
C ALA A 14 23.77 -8.83 6.11
N SER A 15 24.36 -9.11 4.96
CA SER A 15 24.92 -10.41 4.59
C SER A 15 26.36 -10.53 5.09
N GLU A 16 26.79 -11.76 5.36
CA GLU A 16 28.17 -12.11 5.73
C GLU A 16 28.72 -13.05 4.67
N TYR A 17 30.00 -12.87 4.32
CA TYR A 17 30.67 -13.58 3.23
C TYR A 17 31.92 -14.28 3.76
N ASP A 18 32.23 -15.44 3.21
CA ASP A 18 33.51 -16.13 3.38
C ASP A 18 34.59 -15.49 2.48
N GLU A 19 35.86 -15.84 2.69
CA GLU A 19 36.98 -15.31 1.90
C GLU A 19 36.90 -15.67 0.41
N ASN A 20 36.20 -16.76 0.07
CA ASN A 20 35.96 -17.20 -1.30
C ASN A 20 34.73 -16.52 -1.97
N LEU A 21 34.12 -15.52 -1.31
CA LEU A 21 32.91 -14.81 -1.70
C LEU A 21 31.60 -15.62 -1.62
N ASP A 22 31.63 -16.83 -1.06
CA ASP A 22 30.39 -17.54 -0.74
C ASP A 22 29.64 -16.83 0.39
N TYR A 23 28.32 -16.97 0.41
CA TYR A 23 27.48 -16.42 1.48
C TYR A 23 27.60 -17.30 2.74
N ALA A 24 28.33 -16.82 3.75
CA ALA A 24 28.33 -17.42 5.08
C ALA A 24 26.98 -17.21 5.80
N ARG A 25 26.37 -16.03 5.62
CA ARG A 25 24.98 -15.74 6.02
C ARG A 25 24.32 -14.82 5.01
N THR A 26 23.18 -15.24 4.47
CA THR A 26 22.38 -14.40 3.58
C THR A 26 21.52 -13.44 4.41
N GLY A 27 21.74 -12.14 4.23
CA GLY A 27 20.89 -11.08 4.77
C GLY A 27 19.66 -10.81 3.89
N HIS A 28 18.99 -9.69 4.14
CA HIS A 28 17.83 -9.27 3.35
C HIS A 28 18.12 -7.90 2.73
N ASP A 29 18.28 -7.90 1.41
CA ASP A 29 18.33 -6.69 0.60
C ASP A 29 16.98 -6.45 -0.09
N ILE A 30 16.82 -5.26 -0.67
CA ILE A 30 15.53 -4.77 -1.14
C ILE A 30 15.48 -4.84 -2.67
N SER A 31 14.48 -5.55 -3.21
CA SER A 31 13.98 -5.34 -4.57
C SER A 31 12.61 -4.67 -4.52
N CYS A 32 12.16 -4.10 -5.64
CA CYS A 32 10.91 -3.37 -5.68
C CYS A 32 10.05 -3.71 -6.90
N ASN A 33 8.78 -4.01 -6.64
CA ASN A 33 7.76 -4.33 -7.62
C ASN A 33 6.73 -3.19 -7.63
N LEU A 34 6.75 -2.36 -8.69
CA LEU A 34 6.00 -1.11 -8.74
C LEU A 34 4.88 -1.15 -9.77
N GLY A 35 3.74 -0.57 -9.43
CA GLY A 35 2.64 -0.31 -10.35
C GLY A 35 1.77 0.81 -9.81
N SER A 36 1.16 1.59 -10.70
CA SER A 36 0.42 2.79 -10.30
C SER A 36 -0.99 2.82 -10.87
N LEU A 37 -1.94 3.24 -10.04
CA LEU A 37 -3.33 3.46 -10.46
C LEU A 37 -3.48 4.87 -11.03
N ASN A 38 -4.26 5.02 -12.11
CA ASN A 38 -4.70 6.32 -12.59
C ASN A 38 -5.87 6.79 -11.71
N ILE A 39 -5.67 7.88 -10.96
CA ILE A 39 -6.65 8.39 -9.99
C ILE A 39 -8.00 8.67 -10.66
N ALA A 40 -8.01 9.31 -11.83
CA ALA A 40 -9.25 9.67 -12.51
C ALA A 40 -10.10 8.45 -12.86
N HIS A 41 -9.49 7.45 -13.51
CA HIS A 41 -10.20 6.23 -13.87
C HIS A 41 -10.55 5.37 -12.66
N THR A 42 -9.79 5.49 -11.58
CA THR A 42 -10.08 4.77 -10.33
C THR A 42 -11.31 5.36 -9.64
N MET A 43 -11.44 6.70 -9.61
CA MET A 43 -12.62 7.39 -9.11
C MET A 43 -13.87 7.16 -9.97
N ASP A 44 -13.70 6.96 -11.28
CA ASP A 44 -14.80 6.62 -12.19
C ASP A 44 -15.21 5.14 -12.12
N SER A 45 -14.43 4.30 -11.44
CA SER A 45 -14.71 2.86 -11.36
C SER A 45 -15.97 2.58 -10.55
N PRO A 46 -16.90 1.75 -11.05
CA PRO A 46 -18.07 1.33 -10.28
C PRO A 46 -17.70 0.45 -9.08
N ASN A 47 -16.45 -0.05 -9.01
CA ASN A 47 -15.96 -0.84 -7.90
C ASN A 47 -14.50 -0.51 -7.60
N PHE A 48 -14.31 0.56 -6.81
CA PHE A 48 -13.01 1.02 -6.33
C PHE A 48 -12.24 -0.08 -5.58
N ALA A 49 -12.92 -0.81 -4.69
CA ALA A 49 -12.32 -1.85 -3.87
C ALA A 49 -11.65 -2.94 -4.73
N ARG A 50 -12.35 -3.40 -5.77
CA ARG A 50 -11.84 -4.40 -6.72
C ARG A 50 -10.66 -3.86 -7.52
N THR A 51 -10.65 -2.58 -7.90
CA THR A 51 -9.52 -1.96 -8.58
C THR A 51 -8.24 -2.08 -7.75
N VAL A 52 -8.31 -1.70 -6.47
CA VAL A 52 -7.16 -1.77 -5.55
C VAL A 52 -6.77 -3.23 -5.30
N GLU A 53 -7.74 -4.11 -5.04
CA GLU A 53 -7.48 -5.53 -4.79
C GLU A 53 -6.75 -6.20 -5.97
N THR A 54 -7.20 -5.93 -7.20
CA THR A 54 -6.59 -6.47 -8.40
C THR A 54 -5.15 -6.00 -8.56
N ALA A 55 -4.88 -4.71 -8.30
CA ALA A 55 -3.54 -4.16 -8.40
C ALA A 55 -2.58 -4.74 -7.34
N VAL A 56 -3.04 -4.86 -6.09
CA VAL A 56 -2.25 -5.49 -5.02
C VAL A 56 -1.93 -6.94 -5.39
N ARG A 57 -2.92 -7.74 -5.79
CA ARG A 57 -2.70 -9.14 -6.20
C ARG A 57 -1.76 -9.26 -7.40
N GLY A 58 -1.89 -8.37 -8.39
CA GLY A 58 -1.01 -8.33 -9.55
C GLY A 58 0.44 -8.05 -9.17
N LEU A 59 0.68 -7.06 -8.31
CA LEU A 59 2.03 -6.75 -7.81
C LEU A 59 2.58 -7.85 -6.90
N THR A 60 1.75 -8.46 -6.06
CA THR A 60 2.14 -9.63 -5.25
C THR A 60 2.56 -10.78 -6.16
N ALA A 61 1.85 -11.04 -7.26
CA ALA A 61 2.25 -12.07 -8.22
C ALA A 61 3.60 -11.76 -8.88
N VAL A 62 3.91 -10.49 -9.17
CA VAL A 62 5.25 -10.11 -9.66
C VAL A 62 6.33 -10.44 -8.62
N SER A 63 6.09 -10.15 -7.34
CA SER A 63 6.99 -10.54 -6.25
C SER A 63 7.15 -12.06 -6.18
N ASP A 64 6.05 -12.82 -6.20
CA ASP A 64 6.08 -14.28 -6.10
C ASP A 64 6.84 -14.96 -7.26
N MET A 65 6.77 -14.39 -8.47
CA MET A 65 7.45 -14.93 -9.65
C MET A 65 8.92 -14.48 -9.76
N SER A 66 9.38 -13.59 -8.88
CA SER A 66 10.71 -12.98 -8.97
C SER A 66 11.77 -13.79 -8.23
N HIS A 67 12.72 -14.36 -8.99
CA HIS A 67 13.85 -15.15 -8.48
C HIS A 67 15.18 -14.60 -8.99
N ILE A 68 15.78 -13.67 -8.25
CA ILE A 68 17.02 -12.98 -8.63
C ILE A 68 18.22 -13.79 -8.14
N ARG A 69 18.43 -14.95 -8.75
CA ARG A 69 19.43 -15.95 -8.32
C ARG A 69 20.88 -15.44 -8.28
N SER A 70 21.18 -14.38 -9.04
CA SER A 70 22.50 -13.76 -9.08
C SER A 70 22.84 -12.95 -7.83
N VAL A 71 21.84 -12.61 -7.00
CA VAL A 71 22.03 -11.85 -5.76
C VAL A 71 21.17 -12.49 -4.65
N PRO A 72 21.69 -13.51 -3.94
CA PRO A 72 20.94 -14.27 -2.93
C PRO A 72 20.22 -13.44 -1.87
N SER A 73 20.81 -12.33 -1.41
CA SER A 73 20.17 -11.45 -0.42
C SER A 73 18.93 -10.71 -0.94
N ILE A 74 18.87 -10.44 -2.26
CA ILE A 74 17.70 -9.84 -2.91
C ILE A 74 16.58 -10.87 -3.06
N GLU A 75 16.92 -12.09 -3.47
CA GLU A 75 15.96 -13.20 -3.56
C GLU A 75 15.39 -13.53 -2.17
N ALA A 76 16.25 -13.65 -1.15
CA ALA A 76 15.83 -13.88 0.23
C ALA A 76 14.96 -12.74 0.77
N GLY A 77 15.34 -11.48 0.52
CA GLY A 77 14.57 -10.31 0.94
C GLY A 77 13.18 -10.24 0.30
N ASN A 78 13.07 -10.50 -0.99
CA ASN A 78 11.78 -10.56 -1.70
C ASN A 78 10.90 -11.70 -1.15
N ALA A 79 11.44 -12.91 -1.04
CA ALA A 79 10.71 -14.08 -0.54
C ALA A 79 10.26 -13.94 0.92
N ALA A 80 11.03 -13.24 1.75
CA ALA A 80 10.67 -13.01 3.16
C ALA A 80 9.63 -11.91 3.34
N SER A 81 9.68 -10.85 2.52
CA SER A 81 8.87 -9.64 2.72
C SER A 81 7.60 -9.59 1.88
N HIS A 82 7.60 -10.19 0.69
CA HIS A 82 6.60 -10.01 -0.36
C HIS A 82 6.26 -8.52 -0.62
N ALA A 83 7.27 -7.65 -0.50
CA ALA A 83 7.07 -6.21 -0.54
C ALA A 83 6.69 -5.73 -1.95
N ILE A 84 5.68 -4.85 -2.01
CA ILE A 84 5.17 -4.23 -3.24
C ILE A 84 5.05 -2.72 -3.07
N GLY A 85 5.08 -1.96 -4.17
CA GLY A 85 4.82 -0.53 -4.17
C GLY A 85 3.66 -0.18 -5.12
N LEU A 86 2.48 0.02 -4.54
CA LEU A 86 1.30 0.53 -5.26
C LEU A 86 1.29 2.06 -5.26
N GLY A 87 1.73 2.66 -6.37
CA GLY A 87 1.74 4.10 -6.59
C GLY A 87 0.42 4.64 -7.14
N GLN A 88 0.36 5.96 -7.25
CA GLN A 88 -0.78 6.68 -7.82
C GLN A 88 -0.26 7.69 -8.84
N MET A 89 -1.02 7.91 -9.91
CA MET A 89 -0.69 8.88 -10.95
C MET A 89 -1.92 9.67 -11.38
N ASN A 90 -1.71 10.73 -12.16
CA ASN A 90 -2.77 11.56 -12.74
C ASN A 90 -3.59 12.37 -11.71
N LEU A 91 -3.01 12.70 -10.55
CA LEU A 91 -3.67 13.54 -9.54
C LEU A 91 -4.07 14.89 -10.14
N HIS A 92 -3.12 15.59 -10.77
CA HIS A 92 -3.40 16.90 -11.36
C HIS A 92 -4.45 16.83 -12.48
N GLY A 93 -4.41 15.79 -13.33
CA GLY A 93 -5.40 15.62 -14.37
C GLY A 93 -6.82 15.41 -13.82
N TYR A 94 -6.97 14.61 -12.76
CA TYR A 94 -8.25 14.45 -12.07
C TYR A 94 -8.73 15.76 -11.43
N LEU A 95 -7.86 16.43 -10.67
CA LEU A 95 -8.20 17.70 -10.02
C LEU A 95 -8.65 18.74 -11.05
N ALA A 96 -7.93 18.88 -12.17
CA ALA A 96 -8.29 19.80 -13.24
C ALA A 96 -9.65 19.45 -13.88
N ARG A 97 -9.92 18.16 -14.11
CA ARG A 97 -11.21 17.68 -14.64
C ARG A 97 -12.39 18.06 -13.74
N GLU A 98 -12.21 17.95 -12.43
CA GLU A 98 -13.25 18.27 -11.44
C GLU A 98 -13.32 19.76 -11.08
N GLY A 99 -12.52 20.61 -11.75
CA GLY A 99 -12.49 22.06 -11.52
C GLY A 99 -11.79 22.47 -10.22
N ILE A 100 -10.90 21.62 -9.69
CA ILE A 100 -10.15 21.86 -8.45
C ILE A 100 -8.73 22.31 -8.78
N ALA A 101 -8.33 23.47 -8.27
CA ALA A 101 -6.97 23.97 -8.42
C ALA A 101 -5.97 23.14 -7.61
N TYR A 102 -4.84 22.76 -8.22
CA TYR A 102 -3.78 22.02 -7.53
C TYR A 102 -3.25 22.82 -6.33
N GLY A 103 -3.14 22.16 -5.18
CA GLY A 103 -2.70 22.79 -3.93
C GLY A 103 -3.77 23.58 -3.18
N SER A 104 -5.01 23.67 -3.71
CA SER A 104 -6.13 24.26 -2.99
C SER A 104 -6.52 23.43 -1.75
N PRO A 105 -7.28 24.01 -0.80
CA PRO A 105 -7.83 23.25 0.33
C PRO A 105 -8.63 22.02 -0.10
N GLU A 106 -9.38 22.10 -1.21
CA GLU A 106 -10.13 20.98 -1.78
C GLU A 106 -9.20 19.90 -2.36
N ALA A 107 -8.10 20.28 -3.02
CA ALA A 107 -7.12 19.33 -3.54
C ALA A 107 -6.42 18.56 -2.40
N LEU A 108 -6.08 19.26 -1.32
CA LEU A 108 -5.47 18.65 -0.13
C LEU A 108 -6.46 17.70 0.56
N ASP A 109 -7.73 18.11 0.69
CA ASP A 109 -8.79 17.30 1.29
C ASP A 109 -9.09 16.05 0.45
N PHE A 110 -9.19 16.19 -0.87
CA PHE A 110 -9.34 15.07 -1.81
C PHE A 110 -8.17 14.10 -1.68
N THR A 111 -6.93 14.60 -1.76
CA THR A 111 -5.73 13.76 -1.73
C THR A 111 -5.65 12.99 -0.41
N ASN A 112 -5.91 13.65 0.71
CA ASN A 112 -5.92 13.02 2.03
C ASN A 112 -6.93 11.86 2.10
N LEU A 113 -8.17 12.08 1.67
CA LEU A 113 -9.20 11.03 1.71
C LEU A 113 -8.99 9.94 0.65
N TYR A 114 -8.48 10.29 -0.51
CA TYR A 114 -8.16 9.32 -1.56
C TYR A 114 -7.08 8.36 -1.07
N PHE A 115 -5.96 8.85 -0.55
CA PHE A 115 -4.91 7.98 -0.02
C PHE A 115 -5.35 7.22 1.23
N TYR A 116 -6.23 7.79 2.06
CA TYR A 116 -6.86 7.08 3.19
C TYR A 116 -7.65 5.86 2.71
N THR A 117 -8.51 6.02 1.69
CA THR A 117 -9.31 4.92 1.12
C THR A 117 -8.46 3.88 0.40
N ILE A 118 -7.47 4.28 -0.41
CA ILE A 118 -6.49 3.36 -1.02
C ILE A 118 -5.80 2.51 0.05
N THR A 119 -5.30 3.16 1.12
CA THR A 119 -4.57 2.48 2.20
C THR A 119 -5.43 1.42 2.87
N TRP A 120 -6.71 1.74 3.15
CA TRP A 120 -7.63 0.78 3.75
C TRP A 120 -7.83 -0.45 2.86
N HIS A 121 -8.10 -0.26 1.56
CA HIS A 121 -8.32 -1.36 0.63
C HIS A 121 -7.06 -2.19 0.38
N ALA A 122 -5.88 -1.55 0.34
CA ALA A 122 -4.61 -2.25 0.17
C ALA A 122 -4.31 -3.14 1.39
N LEU A 123 -4.46 -2.62 2.61
CA LEU A 123 -4.26 -3.40 3.85
C LEU A 123 -5.26 -4.53 3.97
N ARG A 124 -6.55 -4.27 3.67
CA ARG A 124 -7.58 -5.31 3.65
C ARG A 124 -7.20 -6.42 2.66
N THR A 125 -6.73 -6.07 1.46
CA THR A 125 -6.33 -7.05 0.46
C THR A 125 -5.12 -7.86 0.92
N SER A 126 -4.10 -7.21 1.49
CA SER A 126 -2.94 -7.91 2.04
C SER A 126 -3.32 -8.87 3.18
N MET A 127 -4.28 -8.48 4.03
CA MET A 127 -4.81 -9.37 5.08
C MET A 127 -5.57 -10.56 4.48
N LEU A 128 -6.38 -10.35 3.43
CA LEU A 128 -7.07 -11.44 2.73
C LEU A 128 -6.08 -12.41 2.09
N LEU A 129 -5.03 -11.90 1.44
CA LEU A 129 -3.94 -12.72 0.89
C LEU A 129 -3.28 -13.57 1.98
N ALA A 130 -2.99 -12.99 3.15
CA ALA A 130 -2.42 -13.72 4.27
C ALA A 130 -3.35 -14.86 4.75
N ARG A 131 -4.66 -14.60 4.81
CA ARG A 131 -5.67 -15.62 5.16
C ARG A 131 -5.80 -16.71 4.11
N GLU A 132 -5.79 -16.35 2.83
CA GLU A 132 -5.90 -17.28 1.70
C GLU A 132 -4.68 -18.21 1.61
N ARG A 133 -3.49 -17.69 1.86
CA ARG A 133 -2.23 -18.44 1.78
C ARG A 133 -1.85 -19.13 3.09
N GLY A 134 -2.39 -18.68 4.23
CA GLY A 134 -2.02 -19.18 5.54
C GLY A 134 -0.63 -18.73 6.00
N GLU A 135 -0.11 -17.65 5.43
CA GLU A 135 1.23 -17.12 5.71
C GLU A 135 1.23 -15.59 5.83
N THR A 136 2.25 -15.05 6.48
CA THR A 136 2.48 -13.60 6.63
C THR A 136 3.94 -13.30 6.31
N PHE A 137 4.25 -12.05 5.95
CA PHE A 137 5.64 -11.63 5.79
C PHE A 137 6.47 -11.91 7.06
N ALA A 138 7.75 -12.18 6.87
CA ALA A 138 8.69 -12.48 7.93
C ALA A 138 8.80 -11.31 8.93
N GLY A 139 8.66 -11.60 10.22
CA GLY A 139 8.68 -10.57 11.25
C GLY A 139 7.34 -9.86 11.50
N PHE A 140 6.24 -10.34 10.92
CA PHE A 140 4.90 -9.75 11.14
C PHE A 140 4.56 -9.56 12.62
N LYS A 141 4.86 -10.53 13.48
CA LYS A 141 4.54 -10.49 14.93
C LYS A 141 5.25 -9.35 15.67
N GLN A 142 6.38 -8.89 15.16
CA GLN A 142 7.17 -7.78 15.71
C GLN A 142 6.75 -6.42 15.12
N SER A 143 5.89 -6.43 14.10
CA SER A 143 5.45 -5.20 13.43
C SER A 143 4.36 -4.46 14.22
N ARG A 144 4.20 -3.17 13.90
CA ARG A 144 3.09 -2.35 14.40
C ARG A 144 1.71 -2.80 13.90
N TYR A 145 1.65 -3.66 12.88
CA TYR A 145 0.40 -4.26 12.44
C TYR A 145 -0.08 -5.30 13.44
N ALA A 146 0.82 -6.15 13.95
CA ALA A 146 0.50 -7.18 14.93
C ALA A 146 0.12 -6.59 16.30
N SER A 147 0.78 -5.51 16.73
CA SER A 147 0.42 -4.81 17.97
C SER A 147 -0.86 -3.97 17.85
N GLY A 148 -1.31 -3.69 16.63
CA GLY A 148 -2.44 -2.79 16.36
C GLY A 148 -2.11 -1.29 16.41
N GLU A 149 -0.90 -0.92 16.84
CA GLU A 149 -0.45 0.48 16.95
C GLU A 149 -0.58 1.23 15.63
N TYR A 150 -0.34 0.56 14.50
CA TYR A 150 -0.48 1.14 13.15
C TYR A 150 -1.85 1.78 12.91
N PHE A 151 -2.92 1.21 13.47
CA PHE A 151 -4.29 1.65 13.24
C PHE A 151 -4.74 2.79 14.15
N SER A 152 -3.97 3.13 15.19
CA SER A 152 -4.32 4.17 16.17
C SER A 152 -4.69 5.51 15.51
N GLN A 153 -3.91 5.95 14.52
CA GLN A 153 -4.17 7.16 13.73
C GLN A 153 -5.53 7.15 13.01
N TYR A 154 -5.96 5.98 12.53
CA TYR A 154 -7.19 5.83 11.75
C TYR A 154 -8.42 5.72 12.65
N LEU A 155 -8.23 5.25 13.89
CA LEU A 155 -9.30 5.13 14.89
C LEU A 155 -9.54 6.44 15.65
N GLN A 156 -8.51 7.26 15.83
CA GLN A 156 -8.58 8.52 16.58
C GLN A 156 -8.90 9.73 15.69
N GLY A 157 -8.52 9.68 14.40
CA GLY A 157 -8.74 10.78 13.47
C GLY A 157 -10.20 10.96 13.04
N ASN A 158 -10.59 12.21 12.74
CA ASN A 158 -11.85 12.51 12.07
C ASN A 158 -11.66 12.45 10.55
N TRP A 159 -11.94 11.29 9.96
CA TRP A 159 -11.79 11.02 8.52
C TRP A 159 -13.08 11.31 7.77
N GLN A 160 -13.43 12.60 7.70
CA GLN A 160 -14.57 13.11 6.94
C GLN A 160 -14.11 14.19 5.96
N PRO A 161 -14.80 14.36 4.81
CA PRO A 161 -14.53 15.47 3.90
C PRO A 161 -14.62 16.80 4.64
N LYS A 162 -13.57 17.62 4.54
CA LYS A 162 -13.55 18.97 5.09
C LYS A 162 -14.26 19.96 4.17
N THR A 163 -14.33 19.64 2.88
CA THR A 163 -14.93 20.47 1.84
C THR A 163 -16.16 19.77 1.23
N ALA A 164 -17.19 20.56 0.92
CA ALA A 164 -18.43 20.02 0.35
C ALA A 164 -18.19 19.34 -1.00
N LYS A 165 -17.36 19.96 -1.86
CA LYS A 165 -17.00 19.42 -3.18
C LYS A 165 -16.38 18.02 -3.08
N VAL A 166 -15.47 17.80 -2.15
CA VAL A 166 -14.87 16.47 -1.94
C VAL A 166 -15.90 15.47 -1.42
N GLY A 167 -16.80 15.90 -0.54
CA GLY A 167 -17.94 15.07 -0.11
C GLY A 167 -18.81 14.61 -1.27
N GLU A 168 -19.13 15.50 -2.21
CA GLU A 168 -19.88 15.18 -3.43
C GLU A 168 -19.14 14.20 -4.34
N LEU A 169 -17.84 14.40 -4.58
CA LEU A 169 -17.02 13.52 -5.41
C LEU A 169 -17.01 12.08 -4.87
N PHE A 170 -16.80 11.90 -3.56
CA PHE A 170 -16.79 10.57 -2.95
C PHE A 170 -18.19 9.94 -2.89
N ALA A 171 -19.25 10.74 -2.72
CA ALA A 171 -20.62 10.23 -2.79
C ALA A 171 -20.98 9.75 -4.21
N ALA A 172 -20.55 10.48 -5.24
CA ALA A 172 -20.79 10.13 -6.64
C ALA A 172 -20.01 8.89 -7.10
N ALA A 173 -18.77 8.72 -6.62
CA ALA A 173 -17.92 7.57 -6.93
C ALA A 173 -18.37 6.23 -6.31
N VAL A 174 -19.60 6.16 -5.76
CA VAL A 174 -20.15 4.97 -5.07
C VAL A 174 -19.21 4.49 -3.95
N LEU A 175 -18.47 5.40 -3.32
CA LEU A 175 -17.70 5.11 -2.11
C LEU A 175 -18.64 5.10 -0.89
N ARG A 176 -19.69 4.24 -0.94
CA ARG A 176 -20.49 3.83 0.22
C ARG A 176 -19.65 3.12 1.30
N TYR A 177 -18.37 2.88 1.02
CA TYR A 177 -17.40 2.17 1.85
C TYR A 177 -16.25 3.04 2.34
N LEU A 178 -16.40 4.38 2.39
CA LEU A 178 -15.60 5.12 3.37
C LEU A 178 -15.74 4.37 4.70
N PRO A 179 -14.66 4.00 5.40
CA PRO A 179 -14.74 3.31 6.67
C PRO A 179 -15.32 4.27 7.73
N VAL A 180 -16.64 4.52 7.65
CA VAL A 180 -17.37 5.32 8.61
C VAL A 180 -17.48 4.48 9.86
N ARG A 181 -16.66 4.81 10.86
CA ARG A 181 -16.67 4.27 12.24
C ARG A 181 -17.19 2.83 12.32
N CYS A 182 -16.33 1.87 11.99
CA CYS A 182 -16.56 0.51 12.45
C CYS A 182 -16.43 0.51 13.99
N GLY A 183 -17.55 0.51 14.71
CA GLY A 183 -17.56 0.41 16.16
C GLY A 183 -16.88 -0.91 16.58
N ARG A 184 -15.95 -0.81 17.56
CA ARG A 184 -15.22 -1.80 18.41
C ARG A 184 -15.05 -3.29 18.03
N ASN A 185 -15.72 -3.87 17.02
CA ASN A 185 -15.82 -5.32 16.82
C ASN A 185 -15.13 -5.86 15.55
N CYS A 186 -14.36 -5.06 14.81
CA CYS A 186 -13.67 -5.55 13.60
C CYS A 186 -12.21 -6.00 13.81
N ALA A 187 -11.67 -5.89 15.03
CA ALA A 187 -10.29 -6.28 15.33
C ALA A 187 -10.11 -7.76 15.70
N THR A 188 -11.16 -8.58 15.58
CA THR A 188 -11.13 -10.00 15.98
C THR A 188 -11.82 -10.89 14.96
N THR A 189 -11.12 -11.18 13.85
CA THR A 189 -11.18 -12.45 13.09
C THR A 189 -10.12 -12.47 12.01
#